data_AF-A0A8I1Q509-F1
#
_entry.id   AF-A0A8I1Q509-F1
#
_cell.length_a   1.000
_cell.length_b   1.000
_cell.length_c   1.000
_cell.angle_alpha   90.00
_cell.angle_beta   90.00
_cell.angle_gamma   90.00
#
_symmetry.space_group_name_H-M   'P 1'
#
loop_
_entity.id
_entity.type
_entity.pdbx_description
1 polymer ?
#
loop_
_entity_poly.entity_id
_entity_poly.type
_entity_poly.pdbx_seq_one_letter_code
_entity_poly.pdbx_strand_id
1 'polypeptide(L)'
;MDDELRNAQARREILAAYVTALDDPARLLRVCAEVGGDNDDARRAVAAAFGVSVHAADAILALQVRRFTPREIDRVRGELAEVDRRLRVLGA
;
A
#
# COMPACT_ATOMS: atom_id res chain seq x y z
N MET A 1 6.14 16.91 -17.50
CA MET A 1 4.91 16.99 -16.70
C MET A 1 4.24 15.63 -16.59
N ASP A 2 4.02 14.91 -17.69
CA ASP A 2 3.38 13.58 -17.67
C ASP A 2 4.13 12.54 -16.82
N ASP A 3 5.47 12.54 -16.85
CA ASP A 3 6.28 11.64 -16.01
C ASP A 3 6.13 11.92 -14.52
N GLU A 4 6.00 13.19 -14.15
CA GLU A 4 5.86 13.62 -12.76
C GLU A 4 4.49 13.24 -12.21
N LEU A 5 3.44 13.44 -13.01
CA LEU A 5 2.07 13.02 -12.68
C LEU A 5 1.99 11.50 -12.53
N ARG A 6 2.53 10.74 -13.49
CA ARG A 6 2.57 9.26 -13.42
C ARG A 6 3.33 8.75 -12.20
N ASN A 7 4.50 9.32 -11.90
CA ASN A 7 5.27 8.94 -10.73
C ASN A 7 4.53 9.26 -9.42
N ALA A 8 3.88 10.42 -9.34
CA ALA A 8 3.08 10.78 -8.17
C ALA A 8 1.87 9.86 -7.99
N GLN A 9 1.21 9.43 -9.08
CA GLN A 9 0.10 8.47 -9.04
C GLN A 9 0.56 7.09 -8.57
N ALA A 10 1.68 6.58 -9.10
CA ALA A 10 2.26 5.31 -8.67
C ALA A 10 2.66 5.35 -7.17
N ARG A 11 3.29 6.44 -6.72
CA ARG A 11 3.63 6.61 -5.30
C ARG A 11 2.38 6.65 -4.42
N ARG A 12 1.33 7.35 -4.85
CA ARG A 12 0.06 7.41 -4.14
C ARG A 12 -0.56 6.02 -3.99
N GLU A 13 -0.58 5.24 -5.06
CA GLU A 13 -1.13 3.87 -5.05
C GLU A 13 -0.47 3.01 -3.97
N ILE A 14 0.86 3.00 -3.90
CA ILE A 14 1.60 2.23 -2.90
C ILE A 14 1.36 2.74 -1.48
N LEU A 15 1.39 4.06 -1.27
CA LEU A 15 1.16 4.65 0.04
C LEU A 15 -0.28 4.38 0.54
N ALA A 16 -1.27 4.45 -0.34
CA ALA A 16 -2.65 4.12 -0.01
C ALA A 16 -2.80 2.65 0.38
N ALA A 17 -2.18 1.74 -0.37
CA ALA A 17 -2.16 0.33 -0.05
C ALA A 17 -1.50 0.04 1.31
N TYR A 18 -0.40 0.74 1.63
CA TYR A 18 0.22 0.66 2.95
C TYR A 18 -0.70 1.11 4.06
N VAL A 19 -1.38 2.26 3.92
CA VAL A 19 -2.32 2.73 4.95
C VAL A 19 -3.41 1.68 5.20
N THR A 20 -4.04 1.14 4.15
CA THR A 20 -5.08 0.11 4.30
C THR A 20 -4.55 -1.14 5.03
N ALA A 21 -3.34 -1.60 4.71
CA ALA A 21 -2.74 -2.76 5.37
C ALA A 21 -2.31 -2.49 6.82
N LEU A 22 -1.82 -1.28 7.11
CA LEU A 22 -1.39 -0.86 8.43
C LEU A 22 -2.58 -0.58 9.38
N ASP A 23 -3.74 -0.22 8.83
CA ASP A 23 -4.97 0.02 9.60
C ASP A 23 -5.61 -1.29 10.09
N ASP A 24 -5.39 -2.41 9.39
CA ASP A 24 -5.86 -3.75 9.80
C ASP A 24 -4.76 -4.81 9.62
N PRO A 25 -3.71 -4.79 10.46
CA PRO A 25 -2.60 -5.73 10.38
C PRO A 25 -3.02 -7.17 10.65
N ALA A 26 -4.04 -7.35 11.50
CA ALA A 26 -4.55 -8.67 11.86
C ALA A 26 -5.18 -9.37 10.65
N ARG A 27 -5.91 -8.63 9.81
CA ARG A 27 -6.43 -9.16 8.54
C ARG A 27 -5.32 -9.53 7.57
N LEU A 28 -4.27 -8.71 7.44
CA LEU A 28 -3.14 -9.03 6.56
C LEU A 28 -2.50 -10.36 6.95
N LEU A 29 -2.17 -10.52 8.23
CA LEU A 29 -1.56 -11.75 8.74
C LEU A 29 -2.48 -12.97 8.55
N ARG A 30 -3.80 -12.81 8.76
CA ARG A 30 -4.77 -13.88 8.55
C ARG A 30 -4.82 -14.33 7.08
N VAL A 31 -4.91 -13.38 6.15
CA VAL A 31 -4.89 -13.69 4.71
C VAL A 31 -3.63 -14.45 4.34
N CYS A 32 -2.45 -13.99 4.79
CA CYS A 32 -1.19 -14.69 4.52
C CYS A 32 -1.14 -16.08 5.16
N ALA A 33 -1.70 -16.28 6.35
CA ALA A 33 -1.69 -17.57 7.03
C ALA A 33 -2.63 -18.61 6.39
N GLU A 34 -3.68 -18.15 5.69
CA GLU A 34 -4.66 -19.01 5.01
C GLU A 34 -4.22 -19.43 3.60
N VAL A 35 -3.18 -18.78 3.05
CA VAL A 35 -2.62 -19.13 1.74
C VAL A 35 -1.77 -20.39 1.87
N GLY A 36 -2.26 -21.49 1.30
CA GLY A 36 -1.51 -22.75 1.20
C GLY A 36 -0.59 -22.86 -0.02
N GLY A 37 -0.60 -21.84 -0.88
CA GLY A 37 0.11 -21.79 -2.16
C GLY A 37 1.46 -21.06 -2.08
N ASP A 38 1.92 -20.55 -3.23
CA ASP A 38 3.21 -19.86 -3.33
C ASP A 38 3.11 -18.33 -3.14
N ASN A 39 4.20 -17.61 -3.42
CA ASN A 39 4.24 -16.15 -3.30
C ASN A 39 3.28 -15.43 -4.26
N ASP A 40 2.99 -16.01 -5.43
CA ASP A 40 2.01 -15.44 -6.36
C ASP A 40 0.58 -15.64 -5.84
N ASP A 41 0.28 -16.78 -5.24
CA ASP A 41 -1.00 -17.01 -4.56
C ASP A 41 -1.20 -16.02 -3.41
N ALA A 42 -0.16 -15.77 -2.60
CA ALA A 42 -0.20 -14.80 -1.52
C ALA A 42 -0.47 -13.37 -2.03
N ARG A 43 0.20 -12.98 -3.13
CA ARG A 43 0.01 -11.68 -3.77
C ARG A 43 -1.42 -11.50 -4.27
N ARG A 44 -1.97 -12.49 -4.96
CA ARG A 44 -3.36 -12.46 -5.46
C ARG A 44 -4.37 -12.41 -4.31
N ALA A 45 -4.14 -13.18 -3.25
CA ALA A 45 -4.99 -13.19 -2.06
C ALA A 45 -5.00 -11.83 -1.34
N VAL A 46 -3.83 -11.21 -1.15
CA VAL A 46 -3.71 -9.86 -0.57
C VAL A 46 -4.35 -8.82 -1.48
N ALA A 47 -4.12 -8.87 -2.79
CA ALA A 47 -4.74 -7.94 -3.75
C ALA A 47 -6.27 -7.99 -3.65
N ALA A 48 -6.84 -9.19 -3.65
CA ALA A 48 -8.28 -9.39 -3.53
C ALA A 48 -8.82 -8.95 -2.17
N ALA A 49 -8.16 -9.30 -1.07
CA ALA A 49 -8.62 -8.96 0.27
C ALA A 49 -8.61 -7.44 0.53
N PHE A 50 -7.58 -6.74 0.06
CA PHE A 50 -7.42 -5.31 0.32
C PHE A 50 -7.98 -4.43 -0.80
N GLY A 51 -8.48 -5.01 -1.90
CA GLY A 51 -9.03 -4.26 -3.03
C GLY A 51 -7.99 -3.40 -3.74
N VAL A 52 -6.75 -3.90 -3.83
CA VAL A 52 -5.61 -3.18 -4.41
C VAL A 52 -5.09 -3.89 -5.65
N SER A 53 -4.24 -3.22 -6.44
CA SER A 53 -3.56 -3.88 -7.56
C SER A 53 -2.60 -4.96 -7.08
N VAL A 54 -2.28 -5.89 -7.98
CA VAL A 54 -1.29 -6.95 -7.74
C VAL A 54 0.09 -6.36 -7.42
N HIS A 55 0.45 -5.24 -8.03
CA HIS A 55 1.70 -4.52 -7.75
C HIS A 55 1.70 -3.89 -6.34
N ALA A 56 0.58 -3.28 -5.93
CA ALA A 56 0.44 -2.73 -4.59
C ALA A 56 0.40 -3.83 -3.50
N ALA A 57 -0.18 -4.99 -3.81
CA ALA A 57 -0.15 -6.15 -2.92
C ALA A 57 1.28 -6.66 -2.67
N ASP A 58 2.13 -6.70 -3.71
CA ASP A 58 3.56 -7.01 -3.54
C ASP A 58 4.25 -6.04 -2.58
N ALA A 59 3.95 -4.75 -2.71
CA ALA A 59 4.50 -3.76 -1.79
C ALA A 59 4.02 -4.00 -0.35
N ILE A 60 2.73 -4.32 -0.15
CA ILE A 60 2.19 -4.66 1.18
C ILE A 60 2.94 -5.85 1.78
N LEU A 61 3.15 -6.91 1.00
CA LEU A 61 3.88 -8.11 1.45
C LEU A 61 5.35 -7.82 1.80
N ALA A 62 5.94 -6.77 1.22
CA ALA A 62 7.29 -6.31 1.54
C ALA A 62 7.36 -5.40 2.78
N LEU A 63 6.24 -5.13 3.47
CA LEU A 63 6.24 -4.30 4.68
C LEU A 63 7.04 -4.96 5.80
N GLN A 64 7.96 -4.18 6.37
CA GLN A 64 8.71 -4.60 7.55
C GLN A 64 7.88 -4.39 8.81
N VAL A 65 7.94 -5.34 9.75
CA VAL A 65 7.18 -5.31 11.02
C VAL A 65 7.34 -3.98 11.80
N ARG A 66 8.50 -3.31 11.71
CA ARG A 66 8.74 -1.99 12.33
C ARG A 66 7.83 -0.87 11.83
N ARG A 67 7.23 -1.00 10.64
CA ARG A 67 6.34 0.01 10.05
C ARG A 67 4.95 0.03 10.67
N PHE A 68 4.61 -0.98 11.47
CA PHE A 68 3.34 -1.06 12.21
C PHE A 68 3.37 -0.28 13.54
N THR A 69 4.47 0.42 13.84
CA THR A 69 4.51 1.32 15.01
C THR A 69 3.67 2.58 14.74
N PRO A 70 3.02 3.18 15.76
CA PRO A 70 2.17 4.36 15.57
C PRO A 70 2.88 5.50 14.82
N ARG A 71 4.15 5.76 15.16
CA ARG A 71 4.98 6.77 14.51
C ARG A 71 5.16 6.53 13.01
N GLU A 72 5.41 5.29 12.60
CA GLU A 72 5.59 4.96 11.19
C GLU A 72 4.26 5.00 10.42
N ILE A 73 3.15 4.60 11.05
CA ILE A 73 1.81 4.73 10.47
C ILE A 73 1.47 6.20 10.21
N ASP A 74 1.68 7.07 11.20
CA ASP A 74 1.44 8.52 11.06
C ASP A 74 2.32 9.14 9.97
N ARG A 75 3.58 8.69 9.87
CA ARG A 75 4.48 9.11 8.80
C ARG A 75 3.93 8.72 7.42
N VAL A 76 3.52 7.46 7.23
CA VAL A 76 2.97 6.99 5.95
C VAL A 76 1.71 7.75 5.56
N ARG A 77 0.81 8.00 6.51
CA ARG A 77 -0.40 8.82 6.30
C ARG A 77 -0.06 10.27 5.92
N GLY A 78 0.96 10.85 6.57
CA GLY A 78 1.47 12.18 6.23
C GLY A 78 2.03 12.25 4.81
N GLU A 79 2.84 11.27 4.41
CA GLU A 79 3.38 11.16 3.04
C GLU A 79 2.25 11.01 2.01
N LEU A 80 1.23 10.19 2.29
CA LEU A 80 0.08 10.04 1.41
C LEU A 80 -0.66 11.37 1.22
N ALA A 81 -0.92 12.09 2.31
CA ALA A 81 -1.58 13.39 2.25
C ALA A 81 -0.77 14.44 1.47
N GLU A 82 0.56 14.39 1.52
CA GLU A 82 1.43 15.25 0.72
C GLU A 82 1.35 14.93 -0.77
N VAL A 83 1.41 13.63 -1.12
CA VAL A 83 1.29 13.20 -2.51
C VAL A 83 -0.09 13.55 -3.07
N ASP A 84 -1.17 13.39 -2.30
CA ASP A 84 -2.52 13.80 -2.71
C ASP A 84 -2.65 15.31 -2.95
N ARG A 85 -1.93 16.15 -2.19
CA ARG A 85 -1.87 17.59 -2.45
C ARG A 85 -1.11 17.88 -3.75
N ARG A 86 0.02 17.23 -3.98
CA ARG A 86 0.83 17.41 -5.20
C ARG A 86 0.06 16.99 -6.45
N LEU A 87 -0.64 15.85 -6.40
CA LEU A 87 -1.45 15.37 -7.52
C LEU A 87 -2.57 16.34 -7.92
N ARG A 88 -3.20 17.00 -6.95
CA ARG A 88 -4.20 18.05 -7.22
C ARG A 88 -3.62 19.25 -7.96
N VAL A 89 -2.35 19.58 -7.71
CA VAL A 89 -1.66 20.68 -8.41
C VAL A 89 -1.19 20.25 -9.80
N LEU A 90 -0.70 19.02 -9.96
CA LEU A 90 -0.20 18.50 -11.24
C LEU A 90 -1.30 18.12 -12.24
N GLY A 91 -2.50 17.81 -11.74
CA GLY A 91 -3.67 17.46 -12.57
C GLY A 91 -4.66 18.61 -12.80
N ALA A 92 -4.37 19.80 -12.28
CA ALA A 92 -5.10 21.04 -12.56
C ALA A 92 -4.53 21.75 -13.80
#